data_AF-A0A9E1XRS0-F1
#
_entry.id   AF-A0A9E1XRS0-F1
#
_cell.length_a   1.000
_cell.length_b   1.000
_cell.length_c   1.000
_cell.angle_alpha   90.00
_cell.angle_beta   90.00
_cell.angle_gamma   90.00
#
_symmetry.space_group_name_H-M   'P 1'
#
loop_
_entity.id
_entity.type
_entity.pdbx_description
1 polymer ?
#
loop_
_entity_poly.entity_id
_entity_poly.type
_entity_poly.pdbx_seq_one_letter_code
_entity_poly.pdbx_strand_id
1 'polypeptide(L)' 'MAFSFTNSKGKTYFLHEKVRTLKSGAKSSLYFFAKEARDEGSLDSVPNGYMVSESKNGLPVLKKAT' A
#
# COMPACT_ATOMS: atom_id res chain seq x y z
N MET A 1 5.14 -12.16 6.01
CA MET A 1 5.49 -10.95 6.82
C MET A 1 5.09 -9.73 6.02
N ALA A 2 4.17 -8.91 6.52
CA ALA A 2 3.74 -7.70 5.81
C ALA A 2 4.90 -6.74 5.56
N PHE A 3 5.02 -6.24 4.32
CA PHE A 3 5.98 -5.22 3.93
C PHE A 3 5.76 -3.96 4.78
N SER A 4 6.81 -3.50 5.44
CA SER A 4 6.76 -2.30 6.28
C SER A 4 7.61 -1.18 5.71
N PHE A 5 7.18 0.05 5.96
CA PHE A 5 7.87 1.27 5.57
C PHE A 5 7.81 2.28 6.70
N THR A 6 8.97 2.75 7.15
CA THR A 6 9.07 3.85 8.11
C THR A 6 9.15 5.15 7.35
N ASN A 7 8.19 6.04 7.61
CA ASN A 7 8.14 7.33 6.95
C ASN A 7 9.20 8.31 7.50
N SER A 8 9.36 9.44 6.84
CA SER A 8 10.22 10.57 7.25
C SER A 8 9.94 11.12 8.66
N LYS A 9 8.80 10.79 9.25
CA LYS A 9 8.38 11.17 10.61
C LYS A 9 8.58 10.06 11.64
N GLY A 10 9.29 8.97 11.29
CA GLY A 10 9.58 7.84 12.18
C GLY A 10 8.38 6.93 12.49
N LYS A 11 7.29 7.02 11.72
CA LYS A 11 6.11 6.17 11.86
C LYS A 11 6.17 5.01 10.88
N THR A 12 6.03 3.79 11.39
CA THR A 12 5.98 2.57 10.59
C THR A 12 4.56 2.31 10.09
N TYR A 13 4.47 1.96 8.81
CA TYR A 13 3.23 1.52 8.17
C TYR A 13 3.48 0.23 7.42
N PHE A 14 2.40 -0.52 7.17
CA PHE A 14 2.40 -1.81 6.53
C PHE A 14 1.55 -1.77 5.26
N LEU A 15 2.06 -2.37 4.19
CA LEU A 15 1.40 -2.40 2.89
C LEU A 15 0.30 -3.46 2.86
N HIS A 16 -0.86 -3.04 2.36
CA HIS A 16 -2.02 -3.90 2.15
C HIS A 16 -2.62 -3.69 0.75
N GLU A 17 -3.34 -4.70 0.28
CA GLU A 17 -4.18 -4.69 -0.90
C GLU A 17 -5.64 -4.90 -0.50
N LYS A 18 -6.53 -4.13 -1.13
CA LYS A 18 -7.97 -4.39 -1.11
C LYS A 18 -8.49 -4.45 -2.53
N VAL A 19 -8.92 -5.63 -2.96
CA VAL A 19 -9.61 -5.80 -4.24
C VAL A 19 -11.04 -5.27 -4.11
N ARG A 20 -11.42 -4.38 -5.02
CA ARG A 20 -12.76 -3.79 -5.10
C ARG A 20 -13.36 -4.09 -6.46
N THR A 21 -14.63 -4.45 -6.49
CA THR A 21 -15.38 -4.60 -7.74
C THR A 21 -16.03 -3.27 -8.10
N LEU A 22 -15.73 -2.76 -9.28
CA LEU A 22 -16.33 -1.55 -9.85
C LEU A 22 -17.77 -1.85 -10.31
N LYS A 23 -18.57 -0.81 -10.48
CA LYS A 23 -19.96 -0.93 -10.98
C LYS A 23 -20.05 -1.58 -12.37
N SER A 24 -18.98 -1.49 -13.17
CA SER A 24 -18.87 -2.12 -14.48
C SER A 24 -18.54 -3.63 -14.44
N GLY A 25 -18.32 -4.21 -13.25
CA GLY A 25 -17.91 -5.59 -13.07
C GLY A 25 -16.40 -5.82 -13.07
N ALA A 26 -15.60 -4.81 -13.43
CA ALA A 26 -14.14 -4.89 -13.37
C ALA A 26 -13.61 -4.93 -11.93
N LYS A 27 -12.55 -5.71 -11.68
CA LYS A 27 -11.84 -5.70 -10.39
C LYS A 27 -10.73 -4.65 -10.41
N SER A 28 -10.59 -3.91 -9.32
CA SER A 28 -9.55 -2.91 -9.12
C SER A 28 -8.86 -3.14 -7.77
N SER A 29 -7.54 -3.29 -7.80
CA SER A 29 -6.71 -3.42 -6.61
C SER A 29 -6.39 -2.05 -6.04
N LEU A 30 -6.82 -1.80 -4.79
CA LEU A 30 -6.42 -0.63 -4.03
C LEU A 30 -5.28 -1.02 -3.10
N TYR A 31 -4.09 -0.48 -3.35
CA TYR A 31 -2.95 -0.60 -2.44
C TYR A 31 -2.94 0.57 -1.45
N PHE A 32 -2.73 0.27 -0.18
CA PHE A 32 -2.71 1.28 0.88
C PHE A 32 -1.80 0.89 2.03
N PHE A 33 -1.35 1.89 2.79
CA PHE A 33 -0.53 1.72 3.98
C PHE A 33 -1.36 1.93 5.25
N ALA A 34 -1.25 1.03 6.21
CA ALA A 34 -1.92 1.08 7.51
C ALA A 34 -0.90 1.00 8.65
N LYS A 35 -1.23 1.50 9.85
CA LYS A 35 -0.30 1.48 11.00
C LYS A 35 -0.11 0.09 11.62
N GLU A 36 -1.03 -0.81 11.33
CA GLU A 36 -1.04 -2.18 11.84
C GLU A 36 -1.06 -3.13 10.66
N ALA A 37 -0.28 -4.19 10.73
CA ALA A 37 -0.37 -5.30 9.80
C ALA A 37 -1.62 -6.12 10.12
N ARG A 38 -2.40 -6.45 9.10
CA ARG A 38 -3.55 -7.35 9.20
C ARG A 38 -3.28 -8.58 8.37
N ASP A 39 -3.60 -9.77 8.86
CA ASP A 39 -3.41 -10.99 8.07
C ASP A 39 -4.17 -10.93 6.74
N GLU A 40 -5.35 -10.31 6.73
CA GLU A 40 -6.12 -10.12 5.51
C GLU A 40 -5.59 -8.96 4.67
N GLY A 41 -5.15 -9.30 3.45
CA GLY A 41 -4.73 -8.34 2.44
C GLY A 41 -3.36 -7.72 2.69
N SER A 42 -2.60 -8.14 3.71
CA SER A 42 -1.19 -7.75 3.80
C SER A 42 -0.40 -8.26 2.60
N LEU A 43 0.48 -7.42 2.08
CA LEU A 43 1.43 -7.82 1.04
C LEU A 43 2.82 -7.95 1.64
N ASP A 44 3.56 -8.99 1.26
CA ASP A 44 4.95 -9.19 1.69
C ASP A 44 5.94 -8.28 0.93
N SER A 45 5.54 -7.74 -0.22
CA SER A 45 6.38 -6.89 -1.05
C SER A 45 5.56 -5.87 -1.85
N VAL A 46 6.26 -4.85 -2.35
CA VAL A 46 5.67 -3.88 -3.27
C VAL A 46 5.40 -4.56 -4.62
N PRO A 47 4.17 -4.47 -5.16
CA PRO A 47 3.85 -5.04 -6.46
C PRO A 47 4.75 -4.50 -7.59
N ASN A 48 5.02 -5.33 -8.59
CA ASN A 48 5.86 -4.94 -9.72
C ASN A 48 5.26 -3.73 -10.46
N GLY A 49 6.14 -2.82 -10.92
CA GLY A 49 5.73 -1.57 -11.55
C GLY A 49 5.21 -0.50 -10.58
N TYR A 50 5.37 -0.70 -9.26
CA TYR A 50 5.10 0.31 -8.25
C TYR A 50 6.33 0.60 -7.39
N MET A 51 6.37 1.80 -6.83
CA MET A 51 7.37 2.22 -5.85
C MET A 51 6.69 2.93 -4.68
N VAL A 52 7.30 2.84 -3.49
CA VAL A 52 6.84 3.58 -2.31
C VAL A 52 7.29 5.04 -2.43
N SER A 53 6.36 5.95 -2.22
CA SER A 53 6.61 7.39 -2.13
C SER A 53 5.88 7.92 -0.92
N GLU A 54 6.39 8.96 -0.29
CA GLU A 54 5.63 9.68 0.73
C GLU A 54 4.83 10.83 0.10
N SER A 55 3.63 11.06 0.62
CA SER A 55 2.85 12.26 0.35
C SER A 55 3.27 13.42 1.26
N LYS A 56 2.80 14.64 0.99
CA LYS A 56 3.19 15.85 1.75
C LYS A 56 2.91 15.76 3.25
N ASN A 57 1.93 14.95 3.68
CA ASN A 57 1.61 14.78 5.10
C ASN A 57 2.45 13.66 5.78
N GLY A 58 3.31 12.97 5.03
CA GLY A 58 4.12 11.83 5.49
C GLY A 58 3.41 10.48 5.40
N LEU A 59 2.24 10.37 4.77
CA LEU A 59 1.61 9.07 4.52
C LEU A 59 2.33 8.37 3.35
N PRO A 60 2.84 7.13 3.54
CA PRO A 60 3.37 6.33 2.45
C PRO A 60 2.27 5.93 1.47
N VAL A 61 2.57 6.00 0.18
CA VAL A 61 1.68 5.66 -0.93
C VAL A 61 2.46 4.91 -2.01
N LEU A 62 1.77 4.08 -2.79
CA LEU A 62 2.36 3.51 -3.99
C LEU A 62 2.16 4.45 -5.18
N LYS A 63 3.23 4.67 -5.95
CA LYS A 63 3.19 5.32 -7.27
C LYS A 63 3.62 4.30 -8.31
N LYS A 64 3.14 4.45 -9.54
CA LYS A 64 3.68 3.67 -10.66
C LYS A 64 5.16 4.03 -10.84
N ALA A 65 6.01 3.01 -10.88
CA ALA A 65 7.39 3.15 -11.28
C ALA A 65 7.37 3.27 -12.81
N THR A 66 7.52 4.50 -13.30
CA THR A 66 7.67 4.81 -14.72
C THR A 66 9.07 4.42 -15.18
#